data_AF-A0A9D6VCS3-F1
#
_entry.id   AF-A0A9D6VCS3-F1
#
_cell.length_a   1.000
_cell.length_b   1.000
_cell.length_c   1.000
_cell.angle_alpha   90.00
_cell.angle_beta   90.00
_cell.angle_gamma   90.00
#
_symmetry.space_group_name_H-M   'P 1'
#
loop_
_entity.id
_entity.type
_entity.pdbx_description
1 polymer ?
#
loop_
_entity_poly.entity_id
_entity_poly.type
_entity_poly.pdbx_seq_one_letter_code
_entity_poly.pdbx_strand_id
1 'polypeptide(L)'
;MMASRTKLGPATRRLVAQVYGGLDYDALGPVYCYEGGDEFWRAKRGPCDRLGSRVAAALRGKLGRGGRSLYVGAGVTELPALIMEMVELGRMVEPYNLRSAEVAALNHACHSVPLTFHLADAASAKGRFDHLWIVSVLNDPERFPHLSPLSYGRGNPLTLDPLKFGKERRTVRALVARCMGKLTRPGFVTTTTEEVLWIAEWCHQHRVTYRVGRHEYPTALVGDPICFIEIGKG
;
A
#
# COMPACT_ATOMS: atom_id res chain seq x y z
N MET A 1 14.95 11.84 27.82
CA MET A 1 14.79 10.38 27.67
C MET A 1 14.12 10.09 26.31
N MET A 2 14.88 9.79 25.25
CA MET A 2 14.39 9.57 23.88
C MET A 2 14.56 8.10 23.45
N ALA A 3 13.96 7.17 24.19
CA ALA A 3 13.88 5.79 23.75
C ALA A 3 12.65 5.59 22.85
N SER A 4 12.84 5.02 21.65
CA SER A 4 11.81 4.32 20.85
C SER A 4 10.85 5.10 19.93
N ARG A 5 11.29 6.14 19.21
CA ARG A 5 10.45 6.68 18.09
C ARG A 5 10.49 5.82 16.81
N THR A 6 11.48 4.95 16.66
CA THR A 6 11.73 4.16 15.42
C THR A 6 11.19 2.73 15.44
N LYS A 7 10.60 2.27 16.56
CA LYS A 7 10.09 0.90 16.69
C LYS A 7 8.61 0.91 17.06
N LEU A 8 7.89 -0.08 16.53
CA LEU A 8 6.51 -0.39 16.90
C LEU A 8 6.42 -0.83 18.37
N GLY A 9 5.27 -0.58 18.99
CA GLY A 9 4.98 -0.98 20.36
C GLY A 9 5.10 -2.50 20.56
N PRO A 10 5.41 -2.99 21.77
CA PRO A 10 5.51 -4.42 22.04
C PRO A 10 4.22 -5.19 21.71
N ALA A 11 3.04 -4.63 22.01
CA ALA A 11 1.76 -5.24 21.67
C ALA A 11 1.57 -5.37 20.15
N THR A 12 1.82 -4.29 19.41
CA THR A 12 1.78 -4.27 17.94
C THR A 12 2.70 -5.31 17.32
N ARG A 13 3.96 -5.38 17.77
CA ARG A 13 4.94 -6.37 17.26
C ARG A 13 4.49 -7.81 17.52
N ARG A 14 3.91 -8.09 18.69
CA ARG A 14 3.35 -9.43 18.98
C ARG A 14 2.19 -9.77 18.05
N LEU A 15 1.28 -8.83 17.80
CA LEU A 15 0.16 -9.05 16.87
C LEU A 15 0.65 -9.25 15.43
N VAL A 16 1.61 -8.44 14.97
CA VAL A 16 2.23 -8.60 13.66
C VAL A 16 2.86 -10.00 13.53
N ALA A 17 3.68 -10.41 14.51
CA ALA A 17 4.30 -11.73 14.50
C ALA A 17 3.27 -12.87 14.55
N GLN A 18 2.20 -12.71 15.33
CA GLN A 18 1.11 -13.68 15.41
C GLN A 18 0.41 -13.83 14.06
N VAL A 19 0.03 -12.72 13.41
CA VAL A 19 -0.65 -12.76 12.11
C VAL A 19 0.26 -13.37 11.05
N TYR A 20 1.54 -12.95 10.97
CA TYR A 20 2.50 -13.59 10.05
C TYR A 20 2.69 -15.08 10.35
N GLY A 21 2.66 -15.51 11.61
CA GLY A 21 2.74 -16.91 12.00
C GLY A 21 1.51 -17.73 11.59
N GLY A 22 0.36 -17.09 11.42
CA GLY A 22 -0.90 -17.72 11.01
C GLY A 22 -1.23 -17.64 9.52
N LEU A 23 -0.37 -17.03 8.69
CA LEU A 23 -0.60 -16.97 7.24
C LEU A 23 -0.40 -18.34 6.59
N ASP A 24 -1.35 -18.72 5.74
CA ASP A 24 -1.23 -19.87 4.84
C ASP A 24 -0.36 -19.49 3.65
N TYR A 25 0.95 -19.68 3.81
CA TYR A 25 1.93 -19.32 2.78
C TYR A 25 1.87 -20.22 1.55
N ASP A 26 1.33 -21.43 1.68
CA ASP A 26 1.20 -22.36 0.56
C ASP A 26 0.07 -21.86 -0.35
N ALA A 27 -1.05 -21.44 0.24
CA ALA A 27 -2.15 -20.79 -0.49
C ALA A 27 -1.74 -19.42 -1.08
N LEU A 28 -0.85 -18.68 -0.40
CA LEU A 28 -0.34 -17.39 -0.88
C LEU A 28 0.76 -17.53 -1.95
N GLY A 29 1.39 -18.69 -2.08
CA GLY A 29 2.48 -18.93 -3.03
C GLY A 29 2.10 -18.54 -4.46
N PRO A 30 1.06 -19.16 -5.05
CA PRO A 30 0.61 -18.86 -6.42
C PRO A 30 0.09 -17.44 -6.63
N VAL A 31 -0.28 -16.73 -5.54
CA VAL A 31 -0.75 -15.35 -5.63
C VAL A 31 0.41 -14.39 -5.88
N TYR A 32 1.58 -14.67 -5.32
CA TYR A 32 2.73 -13.76 -5.35
C TYR A 32 3.86 -14.22 -6.26
N CYS A 33 3.91 -15.50 -6.58
CA CYS A 33 4.94 -16.06 -7.44
C CYS A 33 4.36 -17.22 -8.26
N TYR A 34 4.42 -17.10 -9.59
CA TYR A 34 3.97 -18.15 -10.51
C TYR A 34 4.81 -19.44 -10.39
N GLU A 35 6.08 -19.31 -9.99
CA GLU A 35 7.02 -20.42 -9.80
C GLU A 35 7.61 -20.40 -8.38
N GLY A 36 7.55 -21.52 -7.64
CA GLY A 36 8.30 -21.67 -6.39
C GLY A 36 7.83 -20.80 -5.22
N GLY A 37 6.51 -20.73 -4.98
CA GLY A 37 5.91 -19.97 -3.87
C GLY A 37 6.55 -20.21 -2.49
N ASP A 38 6.96 -21.45 -2.21
CA ASP A 38 7.65 -21.80 -0.96
C ASP A 38 9.00 -21.10 -0.81
N GLU A 39 9.81 -21.12 -1.87
CA GLU A 39 11.12 -20.46 -1.89
C GLU A 39 10.95 -18.94 -1.77
N PHE A 40 10.00 -18.40 -2.53
CA PHE A 40 9.62 -16.99 -2.46
C PHE A 40 9.29 -16.59 -1.01
N TRP A 41 8.38 -17.30 -0.35
CA TRP A 41 7.98 -16.95 1.01
C TRP A 41 9.08 -17.20 2.04
N ARG A 42 9.92 -18.23 1.87
CA ARG A 42 11.10 -18.45 2.72
C ARG A 42 12.02 -17.23 2.72
N ALA A 43 12.21 -16.62 1.54
CA ALA A 43 13.04 -15.43 1.39
C ALA A 43 12.33 -14.14 1.85
N LYS A 44 11.01 -14.03 1.67
CA LYS A 44 10.28 -12.76 1.84
C LYS A 44 9.57 -12.58 3.17
N ARG A 45 9.27 -13.64 3.95
CA ARG A 45 8.60 -13.53 5.27
C ARG A 45 9.32 -12.56 6.22
N GLY A 46 10.61 -12.79 6.46
CA GLY A 46 11.42 -11.94 7.36
C GLY A 46 11.52 -10.48 6.89
N PRO A 47 11.80 -10.21 5.61
CA PRO A 47 11.70 -8.87 5.04
C PRO A 47 10.33 -8.20 5.18
N CYS A 48 9.23 -8.93 5.01
CA CYS A 48 7.87 -8.37 5.14
C CYS A 48 7.61 -7.83 6.54
N ASP A 49 7.94 -8.58 7.59
CA ASP A 49 7.88 -8.07 8.96
C ASP A 49 8.85 -6.91 9.17
N ARG A 50 10.15 -7.11 8.89
CA ARG A 50 11.18 -6.12 9.24
C ARG A 50 11.03 -4.80 8.49
N LEU A 51 10.84 -4.83 7.17
CA LEU A 51 10.72 -3.64 6.33
C LEU A 51 9.35 -3.01 6.47
N GLY A 52 8.28 -3.81 6.48
CA GLY A 52 6.93 -3.32 6.76
C GLY A 52 6.84 -2.62 8.12
N SER A 53 7.45 -3.19 9.17
CA SER A 53 7.51 -2.57 10.51
C SER A 53 8.28 -1.24 10.51
N ARG A 54 9.30 -1.08 9.66
CA ARG A 54 10.03 0.20 9.50
C ARG A 54 9.15 1.26 8.83
N VAL A 55 8.43 0.89 7.77
CA VAL A 55 7.47 1.78 7.10
C VAL A 55 6.37 2.19 8.09
N ALA A 56 5.80 1.22 8.82
CA ALA A 56 4.79 1.47 9.84
C ALA A 56 5.28 2.42 10.94
N ALA A 57 6.50 2.23 11.46
CA ALA A 57 7.06 3.12 12.47
C ALA A 57 7.25 4.55 11.95
N ALA A 58 7.65 4.71 10.68
CA ALA A 58 7.76 6.02 10.04
C ALA A 58 6.38 6.68 9.82
N LEU A 59 5.40 5.91 9.36
CA LEU A 59 4.03 6.36 9.15
C LEU A 59 3.36 6.79 10.46
N ARG A 60 3.60 6.06 11.56
CA ARG A 60 3.07 6.39 12.90
C ARG A 60 3.38 7.82 13.32
N GLY A 61 4.55 8.34 12.96
CA GLY A 61 4.96 9.71 13.28
C GLY A 61 4.30 10.79 12.41
N LYS A 62 3.54 10.40 11.37
CA LYS A 62 2.92 11.29 10.39
C LYS A 62 1.40 11.35 10.54
N LEU A 63 0.79 10.24 10.91
CA LEU A 63 -0.65 10.14 11.11
C LEU A 63 -1.07 10.61 12.51
N GLY A 64 -2.25 11.22 12.58
CA GLY A 64 -2.91 11.52 13.84
C GLY A 64 -3.52 10.28 14.48
N ARG A 65 -3.89 10.39 15.77
CA ARG A 65 -4.74 9.40 16.45
C ARG A 65 -6.18 9.53 15.95
N GLY A 66 -6.90 8.40 15.86
CA GLY A 66 -8.19 8.35 15.20
C GLY A 66 -8.10 8.72 13.72
N GLY A 67 -9.25 8.80 13.04
CA GLY A 67 -9.30 9.04 11.59
C GLY A 67 -9.46 7.76 10.78
N ARG A 68 -9.38 7.87 9.46
CA ARG A 68 -9.75 6.81 8.51
C ARG A 68 -8.72 6.64 7.41
N SER A 69 -8.26 5.42 7.23
CA SER A 69 -7.30 5.04 6.19
C SER A 69 -7.91 4.11 5.16
N LEU A 70 -7.78 4.45 3.88
CA LEU A 70 -8.13 3.56 2.78
C LEU A 70 -6.86 2.95 2.21
N TYR A 71 -6.75 1.63 2.27
CA TYR A 71 -5.66 0.91 1.63
C TYR A 71 -6.13 0.27 0.33
N VAL A 72 -5.53 0.70 -0.78
CA VAL A 72 -5.79 0.20 -2.12
C VAL A 72 -4.80 -0.92 -2.42
N GLY A 73 -5.30 -2.11 -2.77
CA GLY A 73 -4.45 -3.26 -3.10
C GLY A 73 -3.68 -3.81 -1.91
N ALA A 74 -4.24 -3.73 -0.71
CA ALA A 74 -3.55 -4.15 0.51
C ALA A 74 -3.31 -5.66 0.53
N GLY A 75 -2.07 -6.06 0.82
CA GLY A 75 -1.68 -7.46 0.91
C GLY A 75 -0.92 -7.78 2.20
N VAL A 76 -0.08 -8.81 2.12
CA VAL A 76 0.75 -9.30 3.22
C VAL A 76 1.71 -8.22 3.73
N THR A 77 2.28 -7.42 2.82
CA THR A 77 3.26 -6.39 3.17
C THR A 77 2.71 -5.22 3.98
N GLU A 78 1.41 -5.00 3.91
CA GLU A 78 0.72 -3.89 4.58
C GLU A 78 0.35 -4.22 6.04
N LEU A 79 0.44 -5.49 6.44
CA LEU A 79 0.04 -5.95 7.78
C LEU A 79 0.66 -5.13 8.93
N PRO A 80 1.98 -4.82 8.94
CA PRO A 80 2.55 -4.00 10.02
C PRO A 80 1.95 -2.59 10.10
N ALA A 81 1.65 -1.96 8.96
CA ALA A 81 1.07 -0.62 8.92
C ALA A 81 -0.39 -0.64 9.38
N LEU A 82 -1.19 -1.58 8.86
CA LEU A 82 -2.59 -1.77 9.24
C LEU A 82 -2.73 -2.01 10.75
N ILE A 83 -1.94 -2.95 11.28
CA ILE A 83 -1.98 -3.30 12.71
C ILE A 83 -1.51 -2.13 13.57
N MET A 84 -0.45 -1.42 13.17
CA MET A 84 0.02 -0.23 13.88
C MET A 84 -1.05 0.86 13.93
N GLU A 85 -1.70 1.16 12.80
CA GLU A 85 -2.71 2.21 12.74
C GLU A 85 -3.92 1.91 13.64
N MET A 86 -4.40 0.67 13.67
CA MET A 86 -5.48 0.28 14.56
C MET A 86 -5.06 0.32 16.03
N VAL A 87 -3.94 -0.34 16.36
CA VAL A 87 -3.58 -0.64 17.75
C VAL A 87 -2.94 0.56 18.45
N GLU A 88 -2.06 1.29 17.76
CA GLU A 88 -1.32 2.40 18.37
C GLU A 88 -2.03 3.74 18.19
N LEU A 89 -2.68 3.92 17.04
CA LEU A 89 -3.34 5.18 16.68
C LEU A 89 -4.86 5.14 16.84
N GLY A 90 -5.49 3.98 17.03
CA GLY A 90 -6.95 3.88 17.17
C GLY A 90 -7.69 4.28 15.89
N ARG A 91 -7.08 4.05 14.72
CA ARG A 91 -7.62 4.44 13.42
C ARG A 91 -8.55 3.37 12.86
N MET A 92 -9.56 3.79 12.11
CA MET A 92 -10.34 2.87 11.27
C MET A 92 -9.58 2.65 9.97
N VAL A 93 -9.17 1.42 9.71
CA VAL A 93 -8.48 1.03 8.48
C VAL A 93 -9.40 0.21 7.62
N GLU A 94 -9.46 0.52 6.32
CA GLU A 94 -10.24 -0.23 5.35
C GLU A 94 -9.33 -0.74 4.22
N PRO A 95 -8.80 -1.97 4.36
CA PRO A 95 -7.99 -2.59 3.32
C PRO A 95 -8.85 -3.28 2.27
N TYR A 96 -8.61 -2.94 1.00
CA TYR A 96 -9.28 -3.51 -0.16
C TYR A 96 -8.27 -4.20 -1.07
N ASN A 97 -8.65 -5.37 -1.57
CA ASN A 97 -7.87 -6.13 -2.54
C ASN A 97 -8.81 -6.86 -3.51
N LEU A 98 -8.38 -7.06 -4.75
CA LEU A 98 -9.15 -7.73 -5.80
C LEU A 98 -8.91 -9.25 -5.84
N ARG A 99 -7.86 -9.75 -5.17
CA ARG A 99 -7.43 -11.16 -5.22
C ARG A 99 -8.16 -11.96 -4.14
N SER A 100 -9.14 -12.77 -4.54
CA SER A 100 -9.99 -13.54 -3.61
C SER A 100 -9.20 -14.50 -2.71
N ALA A 101 -8.26 -15.25 -3.28
CA ALA A 101 -7.40 -16.18 -2.53
C ALA A 101 -6.57 -15.45 -1.46
N GLU A 102 -6.03 -14.28 -1.81
CA GLU A 102 -5.25 -13.48 -0.87
C GLU A 102 -6.11 -12.93 0.27
N VAL A 103 -7.27 -12.36 -0.05
CA VAL A 103 -8.22 -11.84 0.94
C VAL A 103 -8.67 -12.95 1.89
N ALA A 104 -8.94 -14.16 1.38
CA ALA A 104 -9.31 -15.30 2.21
C ALA A 104 -8.19 -15.68 3.20
N ALA A 105 -6.95 -15.80 2.72
CA ALA A 105 -5.79 -16.13 3.56
C ALA A 105 -5.52 -15.05 4.62
N LEU A 106 -5.58 -13.76 4.23
CA LEU A 106 -5.37 -12.63 5.14
C LEU A 106 -6.46 -12.56 6.22
N ASN A 107 -7.74 -12.70 5.84
CA ASN A 107 -8.85 -12.70 6.80
C ASN A 107 -8.80 -13.90 7.74
N HIS A 108 -8.36 -15.07 7.26
CA HIS A 108 -8.15 -16.23 8.12
C HIS A 108 -7.06 -15.94 9.16
N ALA A 109 -5.89 -15.46 8.74
CA ALA A 109 -4.79 -15.12 9.65
C ALA A 109 -5.12 -13.96 10.62
N CYS A 110 -5.99 -13.04 10.20
CA CYS A 110 -6.42 -11.89 11.01
C CYS A 110 -7.62 -12.19 11.91
N HIS A 111 -8.14 -13.42 12.00
CA HIS A 111 -9.38 -13.72 12.73
C HIS A 111 -9.39 -13.26 14.21
N SER A 112 -8.22 -13.17 14.83
CA SER A 112 -8.04 -12.75 16.23
C SER A 112 -7.76 -11.26 16.40
N VAL A 113 -7.78 -10.49 15.31
CA VAL A 113 -7.50 -9.05 15.26
C VAL A 113 -8.73 -8.36 14.64
N PRO A 114 -9.13 -7.16 15.07
CA PRO A 114 -10.25 -6.43 14.48
C PRO A 114 -9.88 -5.81 13.11
N LEU A 115 -9.36 -6.64 12.19
CA LEU A 115 -8.94 -6.28 10.84
C LEU A 115 -9.69 -7.16 9.84
N THR A 116 -10.29 -6.55 8.84
CA THR A 116 -10.97 -7.28 7.77
C THR A 116 -10.59 -6.70 6.42
N PHE A 117 -10.06 -7.56 5.55
CA PHE A 117 -9.79 -7.26 4.15
C PHE A 117 -11.06 -7.43 3.33
N HIS A 118 -11.34 -6.44 2.48
CA HIS A 118 -12.49 -6.41 1.60
C HIS A 118 -12.11 -6.89 0.21
N LEU A 119 -12.78 -7.94 -0.27
CA LEU A 119 -12.69 -8.40 -1.66
C LEU A 119 -13.51 -7.46 -2.57
N ALA A 120 -12.95 -6.30 -2.91
CA ALA A 120 -13.58 -5.30 -3.75
C ALA A 120 -12.57 -4.26 -4.26
N ASP A 121 -12.97 -3.48 -5.27
CA ASP A 121 -12.22 -2.28 -5.68
C ASP A 121 -12.29 -1.24 -4.54
N ALA A 122 -11.15 -0.73 -4.10
CA ALA A 122 -11.06 0.32 -3.07
C ALA A 122 -11.84 1.60 -3.43
N ALA A 123 -12.09 1.85 -4.71
CA ALA A 123 -12.94 2.95 -5.16
C ALA A 123 -14.40 2.81 -4.68
N SER A 124 -14.84 1.60 -4.35
CA SER A 124 -16.18 1.33 -3.78
C SER A 124 -16.31 1.76 -2.31
N ALA A 125 -15.19 2.01 -1.62
CA ALA A 125 -15.18 2.43 -0.22
C ALA A 125 -16.00 3.71 -0.01
N LYS A 126 -16.82 3.74 1.05
CA LYS A 126 -17.76 4.85 1.30
C LYS A 126 -17.17 5.89 2.25
N GLY A 127 -17.47 7.15 1.99
CA GLY A 127 -17.08 8.27 2.84
C GLY A 127 -15.72 8.86 2.50
N ARG A 128 -15.13 9.52 3.51
CA ARG A 128 -13.88 10.29 3.40
C ARG A 128 -12.78 9.67 4.25
N PHE A 129 -11.54 9.82 3.80
CA PHE A 129 -10.34 9.25 4.40
C PHE A 129 -9.28 10.34 4.55
N ASP A 130 -8.61 10.42 5.68
CA ASP A 130 -7.51 11.38 5.89
C ASP A 130 -6.12 10.76 5.57
N HIS A 131 -6.09 9.45 5.28
CA HIS A 131 -4.93 8.74 4.77
C HIS A 131 -5.33 7.79 3.62
N LEU A 132 -4.56 7.83 2.52
CA LEU A 132 -4.62 6.85 1.44
C LEU A 132 -3.31 6.07 1.38
N TRP A 133 -3.39 4.75 1.25
CA TRP A 133 -2.26 3.90 0.94
C TRP A 133 -2.44 3.30 -0.45
N ILE A 134 -1.51 3.59 -1.35
CA ILE A 134 -1.49 3.12 -2.74
C ILE A 134 -0.03 2.78 -3.05
N VAL A 135 0.41 1.55 -2.78
CA VAL A 135 1.81 1.12 -2.93
C VAL A 135 1.86 -0.05 -3.90
N SER A 136 2.61 0.11 -5.00
CA SER A 136 2.81 -0.92 -6.03
C SER A 136 1.51 -1.41 -6.69
N VAL A 137 0.53 -0.51 -6.84
CA VAL A 137 -0.80 -0.82 -7.42
C VAL A 137 -0.93 -0.25 -8.83
N LEU A 138 -0.55 1.01 -9.02
CA LEU A 138 -0.74 1.77 -10.26
C LEU A 138 0.28 1.38 -11.34
N ASN A 139 1.32 0.65 -10.96
CA ASN A 139 2.37 0.11 -11.80
C ASN A 139 2.51 -1.42 -11.69
N ASP A 140 1.48 -2.11 -11.16
CA ASP A 140 1.43 -3.58 -11.13
C ASP A 140 1.65 -4.14 -12.56
N PRO A 141 2.74 -4.87 -12.83
CA PRO A 141 3.07 -5.36 -14.16
C PRO A 141 2.09 -6.43 -14.67
N GLU A 142 1.41 -7.16 -13.78
CA GLU A 142 0.39 -8.14 -14.18
C GLU A 142 -0.87 -7.43 -14.70
N ARG A 143 -1.22 -6.31 -14.07
CA ARG A 143 -2.41 -5.53 -14.41
C ARG A 143 -2.16 -4.50 -15.52
N PHE A 144 -0.96 -3.94 -15.56
CA PHE A 144 -0.57 -2.83 -16.43
C PHE A 144 0.76 -3.12 -17.16
N PRO A 145 0.83 -4.17 -17.99
CA PRO A 145 2.07 -4.60 -18.65
C PRO A 145 2.65 -3.57 -19.61
N HIS A 146 1.85 -2.65 -20.16
CA HIS A 146 2.34 -1.62 -21.09
C HIS A 146 2.75 -0.33 -20.37
N LEU A 147 2.16 -0.03 -19.22
CA LEU A 147 2.45 1.16 -18.41
C LEU A 147 3.57 0.90 -17.40
N SER A 148 3.59 -0.26 -16.75
CA SER A 148 4.56 -0.59 -15.69
C SER A 148 6.02 -0.39 -16.13
N PRO A 149 6.49 -0.90 -17.30
CA PRO A 149 7.87 -0.69 -17.75
C PRO A 149 8.25 0.79 -17.87
N LEU A 150 7.32 1.66 -18.26
CA LEU A 150 7.58 3.10 -18.38
C LEU A 150 7.73 3.76 -17.01
N SER A 151 6.94 3.35 -16.02
CA SER A 151 7.05 3.85 -14.64
C SER A 151 8.42 3.55 -14.03
N TYR A 152 9.06 2.44 -14.44
CA TYR A 152 10.41 2.07 -14.01
C TYR A 152 11.53 2.57 -14.95
N GLY A 153 11.21 3.38 -15.98
CA GLY A 153 12.21 3.85 -16.94
C GLY A 153 12.80 2.76 -17.85
N ARG A 154 12.11 1.62 -17.98
CA ARG A 154 12.53 0.43 -18.76
C ARG A 154 11.72 0.22 -20.04
N GLY A 155 10.73 1.07 -20.32
CA GLY A 155 9.90 0.94 -21.51
C GLY A 155 10.68 1.23 -22.79
N ASN A 156 10.56 0.35 -23.80
CA ASN A 156 11.12 0.57 -25.13
C ASN A 156 10.08 1.32 -26.00
N PRO A 157 10.34 2.57 -26.43
CA PRO A 157 9.41 3.33 -27.25
C PRO A 157 9.05 2.66 -28.59
N LEU A 158 9.95 1.81 -29.12
CA LEU A 158 9.75 1.13 -30.40
C LEU A 158 8.78 -0.06 -30.31
N THR A 159 8.62 -0.65 -29.13
CA THR A 159 7.73 -1.82 -28.91
C THR A 159 6.49 -1.47 -28.09
N LEU A 160 6.35 -0.20 -27.68
CA LEU A 160 5.19 0.28 -26.95
C LEU A 160 3.97 0.29 -27.87
N ASP A 161 2.92 -0.43 -27.49
CA ASP A 161 1.60 -0.31 -28.11
C ASP A 161 0.87 0.94 -27.54
N PRO A 162 0.71 2.03 -28.31
CA PRO A 162 0.17 3.28 -27.78
C PRO A 162 -1.31 3.18 -27.40
N LEU A 163 -2.06 2.27 -28.04
CA LEU A 163 -3.49 2.07 -27.77
C LEU A 163 -3.68 1.33 -26.45
N LYS A 164 -2.92 0.25 -26.22
CA LYS A 164 -2.96 -0.50 -24.96
C LYS A 164 -2.44 0.34 -23.80
N PHE A 165 -1.31 1.03 -23.98
CA PHE A 165 -0.81 2.00 -23.00
C PHE A 165 -1.86 3.08 -22.69
N GLY A 166 -2.49 3.65 -23.71
CA GLY A 166 -3.54 4.66 -23.54
C GLY A 166 -4.73 4.15 -22.72
N LYS A 167 -5.12 2.88 -22.89
CA LYS A 167 -6.17 2.23 -22.10
C LYS A 167 -5.75 2.06 -20.64
N GLU A 168 -4.56 1.53 -20.38
CA GLU A 168 -4.03 1.36 -19.01
C GLU A 168 -3.90 2.69 -18.29
N ARG A 169 -3.35 3.72 -18.95
CA ARG A 169 -3.27 5.07 -18.42
C ARG A 169 -4.62 5.64 -18.01
N ARG A 170 -5.67 5.44 -18.82
CA ARG A 170 -7.04 5.87 -18.47
C ARG A 170 -7.56 5.14 -17.24
N THR A 171 -7.30 3.84 -17.13
CA THR A 171 -7.68 3.03 -15.96
C THR A 171 -6.99 3.53 -14.69
N VAL A 172 -5.68 3.74 -14.73
CA VAL A 172 -4.89 4.27 -13.59
C VAL A 172 -5.39 5.65 -13.18
N ARG A 173 -5.57 6.57 -14.14
CA ARG A 173 -6.12 7.91 -13.85
C ARG A 173 -7.50 7.85 -13.22
N ALA A 174 -8.38 6.97 -13.70
CA ALA A 174 -9.70 6.81 -13.12
C ALA A 174 -9.64 6.28 -11.68
N LEU A 175 -8.77 5.31 -11.39
CA LEU A 175 -8.55 4.79 -10.04
C LEU A 175 -8.04 5.90 -9.11
N VAL A 176 -6.99 6.61 -9.51
CA VAL A 176 -6.42 7.74 -8.75
C VAL A 176 -7.49 8.79 -8.50
N ALA A 177 -8.26 9.19 -9.51
CA ALA A 177 -9.32 10.18 -9.35
C ALA A 177 -10.39 9.73 -8.34
N ARG A 178 -10.79 8.46 -8.35
CA ARG A 178 -11.77 7.92 -7.42
C ARG A 178 -11.24 7.82 -5.99
N CYS A 179 -9.98 7.43 -5.80
CA CYS A 179 -9.36 7.33 -4.48
C CYS A 179 -9.01 8.72 -3.90
N MET A 180 -8.28 9.54 -4.65
CA MET A 180 -7.92 10.91 -4.25
C MET A 180 -9.15 11.80 -4.06
N GLY A 181 -10.22 11.58 -4.82
CA GLY A 181 -11.50 12.27 -4.63
C GLY A 181 -12.16 12.01 -3.27
N LYS A 182 -11.75 10.96 -2.55
CA LYS A 182 -12.21 10.64 -1.18
C LYS A 182 -11.28 11.16 -0.09
N LEU A 183 -10.11 11.72 -0.45
CA LEU A 183 -9.13 12.21 0.52
C LEU A 183 -9.60 13.53 1.16
N THR A 184 -9.76 13.53 2.48
CA THR A 184 -9.92 14.74 3.30
C THR A 184 -8.63 15.54 3.25
N ARG A 185 -8.76 16.87 3.21
CA ARG A 185 -7.62 17.80 3.18
C ARG A 185 -7.63 18.65 4.47
N PRO A 186 -6.49 18.81 5.17
CA PRO A 186 -5.20 18.19 4.87
C PRO A 186 -5.23 16.67 5.07
N GLY A 187 -4.49 15.95 4.23
CA GLY A 187 -4.45 14.48 4.25
C GLY A 187 -3.08 13.94 3.86
N PHE A 188 -2.92 12.63 3.96
CA PHE A 188 -1.68 11.92 3.63
C PHE A 188 -1.88 10.86 2.57
N VAL A 189 -0.89 10.68 1.71
CA VAL A 189 -0.79 9.55 0.77
C VAL A 189 0.52 8.81 1.03
N THR A 190 0.45 7.50 1.22
CA THR A 190 1.61 6.59 1.24
C THR A 190 1.66 5.86 -0.10
N THR A 191 2.77 5.96 -0.83
CA THR A 191 2.89 5.42 -2.20
C THR A 191 4.32 5.12 -2.60
N THR A 192 4.57 4.35 -3.66
CA THR A 192 5.93 4.20 -4.17
C THR A 192 6.36 5.40 -5.01
N THR A 193 7.67 5.60 -5.15
CA THR A 193 8.26 6.70 -5.93
C THR A 193 7.81 6.70 -7.38
N GLU A 194 7.63 5.51 -7.97
CA GLU A 194 7.15 5.31 -9.34
C GLU A 194 5.69 5.77 -9.52
N GLU A 195 4.92 5.80 -8.43
CA GLU A 195 3.51 6.14 -8.42
C GLU A 195 3.25 7.62 -8.07
N VAL A 196 4.25 8.34 -7.54
CA VAL A 196 4.16 9.76 -7.14
C VAL A 196 3.63 10.63 -8.28
N LEU A 197 4.04 10.37 -9.53
CA LEU A 197 3.64 11.16 -10.69
C LEU A 197 2.12 11.15 -10.90
N TRP A 198 1.43 10.06 -10.57
CA TRP A 198 -0.03 9.99 -10.66
C TRP A 198 -0.72 10.85 -9.61
N ILE A 199 -0.18 10.86 -8.38
CA ILE A 199 -0.69 11.69 -7.29
C ILE A 199 -0.44 13.17 -7.60
N ALA A 200 0.75 13.51 -8.09
CA ALA A 200 1.13 14.85 -8.52
C ALA A 200 0.27 15.35 -9.69
N GLU A 201 0.05 14.52 -10.72
CA GLU A 201 -0.84 14.84 -11.84
C GLU A 201 -2.24 15.21 -11.33
N TRP A 202 -2.81 14.40 -10.45
CA TRP A 202 -4.12 14.69 -9.89
C TRP A 202 -4.13 16.00 -9.09
N CYS A 203 -3.11 16.25 -8.27
CA CYS A 203 -2.99 17.48 -7.49
C CYS A 203 -2.90 18.73 -8.38
N HIS A 204 -2.11 18.67 -9.45
CA HIS A 204 -2.01 19.76 -10.43
C HIS A 204 -3.36 20.04 -11.11
N GLN A 205 -4.06 19.01 -11.56
CA GLN A 205 -5.37 19.16 -12.20
C GLN A 205 -6.42 19.78 -11.27
N HIS A 206 -6.34 19.51 -9.97
CA HIS A 206 -7.29 19.99 -8.97
C HIS A 206 -6.80 21.22 -8.19
N ARG A 207 -5.64 21.79 -8.56
CA ARG A 207 -5.01 22.93 -7.87
C ARG A 207 -4.83 22.71 -6.36
N VAL A 208 -4.41 21.51 -5.99
CA VAL A 208 -4.15 21.11 -4.60
C VAL A 208 -2.65 21.13 -4.35
N THR A 209 -2.22 21.78 -3.25
CA THR A 209 -0.82 21.74 -2.84
C THR A 209 -0.43 20.34 -2.38
N TYR A 210 0.80 19.92 -2.66
CA TYR A 210 1.33 18.68 -2.13
C TYR A 210 2.82 18.80 -1.83
N ARG A 211 3.30 17.99 -0.88
CA ARG A 211 4.71 17.91 -0.52
C ARG A 211 5.13 16.45 -0.42
N VAL A 212 6.00 16.04 -1.33
CA VAL A 212 6.61 14.70 -1.32
C VAL A 212 7.70 14.66 -0.24
N GLY A 213 7.65 13.67 0.64
CA GLY A 213 8.65 13.44 1.66
C GLY A 213 10.00 13.02 1.03
N ARG A 214 11.09 13.51 1.62
CA ARG A 214 12.47 13.22 1.15
C ARG A 214 13.01 11.86 1.58
N HIS A 215 12.34 11.18 2.51
CA HIS A 215 12.80 9.90 3.04
C HIS A 215 12.02 8.78 2.39
N GLU A 216 12.75 7.77 1.96
CA GLU A 216 12.22 6.59 1.28
C GLU A 216 12.45 5.32 2.11
N TYR A 217 11.57 4.34 1.92
CA TYR A 217 11.58 3.07 2.64
C TYR A 217 11.33 1.93 1.65
N PRO A 218 12.17 0.90 1.58
CA PRO A 218 11.98 -0.14 0.58
C PRO A 218 10.73 -0.99 0.87
N THR A 219 9.97 -1.33 -0.16
CA THR A 219 8.97 -2.41 -0.12
C THR A 219 9.65 -3.74 0.21
N ALA A 220 8.90 -4.66 0.79
CA ALA A 220 9.47 -5.92 1.24
C ALA A 220 9.65 -6.96 0.12
N LEU A 221 8.88 -6.86 -0.96
CA LEU A 221 8.89 -7.86 -2.03
C LEU A 221 9.96 -7.55 -3.07
N VAL A 222 9.90 -6.36 -3.66
CA VAL A 222 10.75 -5.98 -4.80
C VAL A 222 11.75 -4.88 -4.49
N GLY A 223 11.59 -4.18 -3.36
CA GLY A 223 12.53 -3.15 -2.90
C GLY A 223 12.20 -1.74 -3.37
N ASP A 224 11.11 -1.55 -4.11
CA ASP A 224 10.64 -0.24 -4.59
C ASP A 224 10.53 0.76 -3.42
N PRO A 225 10.96 2.03 -3.60
CA PRO A 225 10.96 3.00 -2.52
C PRO A 225 9.54 3.53 -2.23
N ILE A 226 9.06 3.34 -1.01
CA ILE A 226 7.86 3.98 -0.46
C ILE A 226 8.22 5.36 0.07
N CYS A 227 7.40 6.35 -0.27
CA CYS A 227 7.45 7.69 0.27
C CYS A 227 6.07 8.13 0.82
N PHE A 228 6.06 9.27 1.49
CA PHE A 228 4.85 9.86 2.08
C PHE A 228 4.62 11.25 1.51
N ILE A 229 3.41 11.52 1.06
CA ILE A 229 3.02 12.79 0.44
C ILE A 229 1.99 13.47 1.34
N GLU A 230 2.26 14.70 1.74
CA GLU A 230 1.25 15.57 2.36
C GLU A 230 0.42 16.23 1.28
N ILE A 231 -0.90 16.23 1.44
CA ILE A 231 -1.86 16.80 0.48
C ILE A 231 -2.67 17.90 1.14
N GLY A 232 -2.75 19.06 0.51
CA GLY A 232 -3.59 20.18 0.93
C GLY A 232 -3.13 20.88 2.21
N LYS A 233 -1.86 20.73 2.60
CA LYS A 233 -1.22 21.62 3.59
C LYS A 233 -0.70 22.85 2.85
N GLY A 234 -1.10 24.03 3.32
CA GLY A 234 -0.53 25.33 2.97
C GLY A 234 0.40 25.79 4.08
#